data_AF-A0A6I1LAL4-F1
#
_entry.id   AF-A0A6I1LAL4-F1
#
_cell.length_a   1.000
_cell.length_b   1.000
_cell.length_c   1.000
_cell.angle_alpha   90.00
_cell.angle_beta   90.00
_cell.angle_gamma   90.00
#
_symmetry.space_group_name_H-M   'P 1'
#
loop_
_entity.id
_entity.type
_entity.pdbx_description
1 polymer ?
#
loop_
_entity_poly.entity_id
_entity_poly.type
_entity_poly.pdbx_seq_one_letter_code
_entity_poly.pdbx_strand_id
1 'polypeptide(L)' 'MRNALDEIVVDGIKINIPLHRELVRDEGFCEGGVNIHYLEHKLAEQ' A
#
# COMPACT_ATOMS: atom_id res chain seq x y z
N MET A 1 3.35 4.54 9.46
CA MET A 1 2.48 3.36 9.24
C MET A 1 3.16 2.00 9.28
N ARG A 2 4.47 1.86 9.03
CA ARG A 2 5.12 0.54 8.84
C ARG A 2 4.86 -0.46 9.99
N ASN A 3 5.24 -0.12 11.22
CA ASN A 3 5.07 -1.01 12.37
C ASN A 3 3.59 -1.40 12.60
N ALA A 4 2.68 -0.43 12.54
CA ALA A 4 1.25 -0.69 12.72
C ALA A 4 0.71 -1.67 11.67
N LEU A 5 1.08 -1.52 10.40
CA LEU A 5 0.64 -2.44 9.35
C LEU A 5 1.29 -3.83 9.49
N ASP A 6 2.52 -3.91 10.00
CA ASP A 6 3.24 -5.17 10.21
C ASP A 6 2.67 -5.96 11.40
N GLU A 7 2.18 -5.28 12.42
CA GLU A 7 1.59 -5.88 13.63
C GLU A 7 0.11 -6.27 13.47
N ILE A 8 -0.57 -5.87 12.40
CA ILE A 8 -1.97 -6.27 12.19
C ILE A 8 -2.05 -7.77 11.85
N VAL A 9 -2.88 -8.47 12.64
CA VAL A 9 -3.27 -9.87 12.45
C VAL A 9 -4.77 -9.94 12.18
N VAL A 10 -5.14 -10.54 11.05
CA VAL A 10 -6.53 -10.79 10.66
C VAL A 10 -6.60 -12.20 10.11
N ASP A 11 -7.59 -12.97 10.55
CA ASP A 11 -7.82 -14.34 10.12
C ASP A 11 -9.26 -14.51 9.59
N GLY A 12 -9.45 -15.51 8.73
CA GLY A 12 -10.77 -15.91 8.21
C GLY A 12 -11.34 -15.02 7.09
N ILE A 13 -10.68 -13.92 6.71
CA ILE A 13 -11.10 -13.06 5.60
C ILE A 13 -9.92 -12.56 4.76
N LYS A 14 -10.16 -12.31 3.48
CA LYS A 14 -9.19 -11.64 2.61
C LYS A 14 -9.19 -10.13 2.89
N ILE A 15 -8.00 -9.55 2.97
CA ILE A 15 -7.80 -8.12 3.25
C ILE A 15 -6.70 -7.53 2.36
N ASN A 16 -6.70 -6.22 2.23
CA ASN A 16 -5.77 -5.45 1.40
C ASN A 16 -4.55 -4.92 2.16
N ILE A 17 -4.28 -5.37 3.38
CA ILE A 17 -3.08 -4.96 4.13
C ILE A 17 -1.77 -5.19 3.36
N PRO A 18 -1.59 -6.29 2.60
CA PRO A 18 -0.40 -6.43 1.75
C PRO A 18 -0.22 -5.25 0.79
N LEU A 19 -1.30 -4.84 0.09
CA LEU A 19 -1.28 -3.67 -0.80
C LEU A 19 -0.93 -2.38 -0.04
N HIS A 20 -1.52 -2.15 1.12
CA HIS A 20 -1.19 -0.97 1.94
C HIS A 20 0.28 -0.97 2.41
N ARG A 21 0.84 -2.13 2.76
CA ARG A 21 2.25 -2.26 3.12
C ARG A 21 3.17 -1.90 1.97
N GLU A 22 2.83 -2.32 0.75
CA GLU A 22 3.57 -1.96 -0.47
C GLU A 22 3.47 -0.46 -0.77
N LEU A 23 2.28 0.13 -0.66
CA LEU A 23 2.08 1.56 -0.91
C LEU A 23 2.87 2.46 0.05
N VAL A 24 2.83 2.22 1.36
CA VAL A 24 3.54 3.06 2.34
C VAL A 24 5.06 2.83 2.37
N ARG A 25 5.57 1.85 1.60
CA ARG A 25 7.00 1.57 1.42
C ARG A 25 7.51 2.04 0.07
N ASP A 26 6.63 2.39 -0.85
CA ASP A 26 6.98 2.92 -2.17
C ASP A 26 7.65 4.29 -2.07
N GLU A 27 8.75 4.46 -2.79
CA GLU A 27 9.52 5.70 -2.78
C GLU A 27 8.73 6.86 -3.38
N GLY A 28 8.07 6.68 -4.53
CA GLY A 28 7.25 7.72 -5.16
C GLY A 28 6.04 8.11 -4.31
N PHE A 29 5.44 7.17 -3.58
CA PHE A 29 4.40 7.48 -2.60
C PHE A 29 4.94 8.25 -1.39
N CYS A 30 6.14 7.90 -0.92
CA CYS A 30 6.79 8.55 0.23
C CYS A 30 7.31 9.96 -0.10
N GLU A 31 7.78 10.19 -1.33
CA GLU A 31 8.18 11.50 -1.85
C GLU A 31 7.00 12.49 -1.91
N GLY A 32 5.77 11.95 -2.05
CA GLY A 32 4.56 12.75 -2.19
C GLY A 32 4.35 13.27 -3.61
N GLY A 33 3.46 14.25 -3.79
CA GLY A 33 3.12 14.77 -5.12
C GLY A 33 2.31 13.79 -6.00
N VAL A 34 1.86 12.67 -5.43
CA VAL A 34 1.01 11.70 -6.11
C VAL A 34 -0.39 12.29 -6.38
N ASN A 35 -0.96 11.94 -7.53
CA ASN A 35 -2.33 12.31 -7.88
C ASN A 35 -3.30 11.15 -7.60
N ILE A 36 -4.59 11.37 -7.89
CA ILE A 36 -5.65 10.38 -7.62
C ILE A 36 -5.55 9.10 -8.46
N HIS A 37 -4.80 9.11 -9.56
CA HIS A 37 -4.62 7.96 -10.47
C HIS A 37 -3.36 7.14 -10.16
N TYR A 38 -2.56 7.54 -9.18
CA TYR A 38 -1.30 6.88 -8.84
C TYR A 38 -1.47 5.38 -8.58
N LEU A 39 -2.50 4.98 -7.83
CA LEU A 39 -2.76 3.57 -7.54
C LEU A 39 -3.15 2.79 -8.80
N GLU A 40 -3.92 3.39 -9.70
CA GLU A 40 -4.36 2.76 -10.94
C GLU A 40 -3.17 2.48 -11.86
N HIS A 41 -2.27 3.44 -12.02
CA HIS A 41 -1.04 3.26 -12.79
C HIS A 41 -0.14 2.20 -12.17
N LYS A 42 0.08 2.26 -10.85
CA LYS A 42 0.94 1.29 -10.14
C LYS A 42 0.44 -0.16 -10.27
N LEU A 43 -0.88 -0.37 -10.25
CA LEU A 43 -1.46 -1.70 -10.41
C LEU A 43 -1.50 -2.16 -11.87
N ALA A 44 -1.47 -1.24 -12.83
CA ALA A 44 -1.41 -1.57 -14.26
C ALA A 44 -0.01 -1.98 -14.73
N GLU A 45 1.04 -1.63 -13.97
CA GLU A 45 2.43 -2.00 -14.24
C GLU A 45 2.83 -3.37 -13.64
N GLN A 46 1.89 -4.11 -13.04
CA GLN A 46 2.09 -5.45 -12.47
C GLN A 46 1.73 -6.59 -13.43
#